data_AF-A0A8X6L3Z4-F1
#
_entry.id   AF-A0A8X6L3Z4-F1
#
_cell.length_a   1.000
_cell.length_b   1.000
_cell.length_c   1.000
_cell.angle_alpha   90.00
_cell.angle_beta   90.00
_cell.angle_gamma   90.00
#
_symmetry.space_group_name_H-M   'P 1'
#
loop_
_entity.id
_entity.type
_entity.pdbx_description
1 polymer ?
#
loop_
_entity_poly.entity_id
_entity_poly.type
_entity_poly.pdbx_seq_one_letter_code
_entity_poly.pdbx_strand_id
1 'polypeptide(L)'
;KGGKKLEEAKERYIKITNKLHRLHNDYVILVHEGKEYEKHLRNTLLPSLLEYHQTVLQETVDRWKILMLQFSTYTDFSNDTFRSLNIKMKKSIESVAGEDEYKDFTDKHRSRPLQPVDFKFDVSLLHDYNGPLKPNQLALDDMTYDALKEKLQNLKEKLVECQTLIKEKELEIGQCENEMKSLRKTLETENMLSVKRRAIGILRKELNEIICQEQRHQQLYNLVSSWLIMLNLKIFLQDLNFQILFLMKLKMKILPV
;
A
#
# COMPACT_ATOMS: atom_id res chain seq x y z
N LYS A 1 70.60 65.99 99.69
CA LYS A 1 70.60 65.10 98.49
C LYS A 1 69.30 64.26 98.31
N GLY A 2 68.32 64.27 99.24
CA GLY A 2 67.07 63.49 99.11
C GLY A 2 65.93 64.12 98.30
N GLY A 3 65.80 65.46 98.28
CA GLY A 3 64.69 66.14 97.60
C GLY A 3 64.64 65.98 96.08
N LYS A 4 65.79 65.93 95.40
CA LYS A 4 65.86 65.79 93.94
C LYS A 4 65.34 64.43 93.43
N LYS A 5 65.64 63.35 94.15
CA LYS A 5 65.15 62.00 93.81
C LYS A 5 63.65 61.85 94.02
N LEU A 6 63.09 62.54 95.01
CA LEU A 6 61.66 62.55 95.29
C LEU A 6 60.88 63.26 94.17
N GLU A 7 61.36 64.41 93.70
CA GLU A 7 60.72 65.13 92.59
C GLU A 7 60.79 64.35 91.27
N GLU A 8 61.92 63.72 90.96
CA GLU A 8 62.02 62.83 89.78
C GLU A 8 61.06 61.62 89.87
N ALA A 9 60.81 61.09 91.07
CA ALA A 9 59.85 60.02 91.26
C ALA A 9 58.39 60.50 91.05
N LYS A 10 58.06 61.71 91.51
CA LYS A 10 56.75 62.34 91.28
C LYS A 10 56.50 62.62 89.80
N GLU A 11 57.47 63.19 89.08
CA GLU A 11 57.35 63.43 87.64
C GLU A 11 57.16 62.12 86.85
N ARG A 12 57.91 61.08 87.19
CA ARG A 12 57.73 59.74 86.60
C ARG A 12 56.34 59.19 86.88
N TYR A 13 55.86 59.30 88.12
CA TYR A 13 54.51 58.87 88.49
C TYR A 13 53.46 59.62 87.67
N ILE A 14 53.51 60.95 87.62
CA ILE A 14 52.56 61.77 86.85
C ILE A 14 52.57 61.39 85.37
N LYS A 15 53.76 61.17 84.78
CA LYS A 15 53.90 60.77 83.37
C LYS A 15 53.28 59.39 83.10
N ILE A 16 53.50 58.43 84.00
CA ILE A 16 52.92 57.08 83.89
C ILE A 16 51.40 57.13 84.07
N THR A 17 50.90 57.85 85.08
CA THR A 17 49.46 58.03 85.34
C THR A 17 48.77 58.70 84.15
N ASN A 18 49.36 59.74 83.55
CA ASN A 18 48.83 60.36 82.34
C ASN A 18 48.75 59.38 81.15
N LYS A 19 49.77 58.52 80.98
CA LYS A 19 49.75 57.48 79.93
C LYS A 19 48.67 56.44 80.22
N LEU A 20 48.51 56.03 81.48
CA LEU A 20 47.46 55.10 81.89
C LEU A 20 46.06 55.67 81.62
N HIS A 21 45.80 56.93 81.98
CA HIS A 21 44.52 57.59 81.72
C HIS A 21 44.22 57.68 80.22
N ARG A 22 45.21 58.03 79.39
CA ARG A 22 45.05 58.03 77.93
C ARG A 22 44.70 56.63 77.41
N LEU A 23 45.47 55.61 77.81
CA LEU A 23 45.20 54.23 77.43
C LEU A 23 43.82 53.74 77.89
N HIS A 24 43.38 54.12 79.09
CA HIS A 24 42.05 53.82 79.59
C HIS A 24 40.97 54.47 78.72
N ASN A 25 41.11 55.76 78.40
CA ASN A 25 40.16 56.47 77.55
C ASN A 25 40.08 55.83 76.15
N ASP A 26 41.23 55.54 75.53
CA ASP A 26 41.31 54.88 74.23
C ASP A 26 40.64 53.50 74.29
N TYR A 27 40.87 52.73 75.36
CA TYR A 27 40.23 51.42 75.56
C TYR A 27 38.71 51.54 75.69
N VAL A 28 38.20 52.50 76.46
CA VAL A 28 36.74 52.72 76.60
C VAL A 28 36.11 53.08 75.25
N ILE A 29 36.78 53.93 74.45
CA ILE A 29 36.32 54.29 73.11
C ILE A 29 36.29 53.05 72.19
N LEU A 30 37.37 52.27 72.15
CA LEU A 30 37.46 51.06 71.34
C LEU A 30 36.40 50.01 71.74
N VAL A 31 36.11 49.86 73.03
CA VAL A 31 35.04 48.98 73.51
C VAL A 31 33.67 49.48 73.05
N HIS A 32 33.43 50.79 73.05
CA HIS A 32 32.18 51.35 72.53
C HIS A 32 32.05 51.21 71.01
N GLU A 33 33.12 51.43 70.27
CA GLU A 33 33.17 51.21 68.82
C GLU A 33 32.84 49.75 68.48
N GLY A 34 33.45 48.79 69.20
CA GLY A 34 33.15 47.36 69.03
C GLY A 34 31.69 47.01 69.33
N LYS A 35 31.10 47.60 70.37
CA LYS A 35 29.67 47.42 70.70
C LYS A 35 28.74 47.94 69.61
N GLU A 36 29.02 49.13 69.07
CA GLU A 36 28.23 49.69 67.97
C GLU A 36 28.41 48.90 66.68
N TYR A 37 29.62 48.43 66.37
CA TYR A 37 29.85 47.56 65.21
C TYR A 37 29.07 46.24 65.34
N GLU A 38 29.11 45.57 66.49
CA GLU A 38 28.37 44.33 66.72
C GLU A 38 26.85 44.54 66.54
N LYS A 39 26.33 45.68 66.99
CA LYS A 39 24.94 46.08 66.79
C LYS A 39 24.61 46.28 65.31
N HIS A 40 25.45 46.99 64.55
CA HIS A 40 25.25 47.17 63.10
C HIS A 40 25.40 45.85 62.32
N LEU A 41 26.34 45.00 62.71
CA LEU A 41 26.55 43.69 62.10
C LEU A 41 25.30 42.83 62.23
N ARG A 42 24.73 42.74 63.45
CA ARG A 42 23.56 41.90 63.73
C ARG A 42 22.25 42.47 63.18
N ASN A 43 22.06 43.79 63.26
CA ASN A 43 20.77 44.40 62.97
C ASN A 43 20.69 45.04 61.57
N THR A 44 21.80 45.14 60.84
CA THR A 44 21.82 45.81 59.53
C THR A 44 22.56 44.98 58.49
N LEU A 45 23.85 44.69 58.70
CA LEU A 45 24.67 44.04 57.67
C LEU A 45 24.23 42.59 57.39
N LEU A 46 24.03 41.78 58.43
CA LEU A 46 23.62 40.39 58.27
C LEU A 46 22.21 40.24 57.68
N PRO A 47 21.17 40.97 58.17
CA PRO A 47 19.85 40.95 57.53
C PRO A 47 19.89 41.37 56.06
N SER A 48 20.64 42.42 55.72
CA SER A 48 20.75 42.89 54.32
C SER A 48 21.43 41.85 53.42
N LEU A 49 22.46 41.17 53.90
CA LEU A 49 23.09 40.07 53.17
C LEU A 49 22.12 38.90 52.94
N LEU A 50 21.32 38.54 53.96
CA LEU A 50 20.33 37.48 53.85
C LEU A 50 19.20 37.84 52.88
N GLU A 51 18.74 39.09 52.87
CA GLU A 51 17.73 39.60 51.93
C GLU A 51 18.25 39.56 50.49
N TYR A 52 19.50 39.97 50.27
CA TYR A 52 20.15 39.84 48.98
C TYR A 52 20.24 38.37 48.52
N HIS A 53 20.69 37.47 49.40
CA HIS A 53 20.73 36.03 49.10
C HIS A 53 19.34 35.48 48.76
N GLN A 54 18.32 35.87 49.51
CA GLN A 54 16.94 35.48 49.24
C GLN A 54 16.49 35.94 47.85
N THR A 55 16.82 37.17 47.46
CA THR A 55 16.49 37.72 46.14
C THR A 55 17.11 36.88 45.02
N VAL A 56 18.41 36.54 45.12
CA VAL A 56 19.10 35.70 44.14
C VAL A 56 18.49 34.28 44.04
N LEU A 57 18.10 33.71 45.18
CA LEU A 57 17.44 32.40 45.21
C LEU A 57 16.05 32.45 44.55
N GLN A 58 15.28 33.50 44.79
CA GLN A 58 13.98 33.69 44.14
C GLN A 58 14.12 33.83 42.63
N GLU A 59 15.07 34.63 42.14
CA GLU A 59 15.36 34.72 40.70
C GLU A 59 15.71 33.37 40.07
N THR A 60 16.43 32.52 40.81
CA THR A 60 16.79 31.18 40.34
C THR A 60 15.55 30.30 40.20
N VAL A 61 14.62 30.37 41.16
CA VAL A 61 13.33 29.64 41.08
C VAL A 61 12.50 30.13 39.88
N ASP A 62 12.46 31.43 39.63
CA ASP A 62 11.74 31.98 38.48
C ASP A 62 12.35 31.52 37.14
N ARG A 63 13.68 31.46 37.04
CA ARG A 63 14.37 30.89 35.87
C ARG A 63 14.01 29.42 35.66
N TRP A 64 13.98 28.62 36.72
CA TRP A 64 13.56 27.22 36.65
C TRP A 64 12.13 27.08 36.16
N LYS A 65 11.21 27.91 36.67
CA LYS A 65 9.82 27.94 36.21
C LYS A 65 9.73 28.21 34.71
N ILE A 66 10.46 29.20 34.20
CA ILE A 66 10.48 29.53 32.76
C ILE A 66 10.99 28.34 31.95
N LEU A 67 12.11 27.73 32.35
CA LEU A 67 12.68 26.56 31.66
C LEU A 67 11.71 25.38 31.63
N MET A 68 11.02 25.10 32.75
CA MET A 68 10.04 24.01 32.81
C MET A 68 8.82 24.27 31.94
N LEU A 69 8.35 25.52 31.85
CA LEU A 69 7.27 25.91 30.95
C LEU A 69 7.68 25.77 29.47
N GLN A 70 8.91 26.18 29.13
CA GLN A 70 9.45 25.99 27.78
C GLN A 70 9.57 24.51 27.42
N PHE A 71 10.12 23.69 28.32
CA PHE A 71 10.22 22.25 28.13
C PHE A 71 8.85 21.64 27.86
N SER A 72 7.87 21.91 28.73
CA SER A 72 6.49 21.45 28.57
C SER A 72 5.91 21.83 27.20
N THR A 73 6.10 23.08 26.78
CA THR A 73 5.62 23.59 25.49
C THR A 73 6.26 22.86 24.30
N TYR A 74 7.58 22.61 24.34
CA TYR A 74 8.27 21.92 23.24
C TYR A 74 7.98 20.42 23.19
N THR A 75 7.67 19.81 24.33
CA THR A 75 7.30 18.39 24.41
C THR A 75 5.81 18.13 24.29
N ASP A 76 5.00 19.17 24.07
CA ASP A 76 3.55 19.04 23.90
C ASP A 76 3.22 18.56 22.48
N PHE A 77 3.19 17.24 22.28
CA PHE A 77 2.71 16.60 21.06
C PHE A 77 1.17 16.57 20.95
N SER A 78 0.45 17.08 21.96
CA SER A 78 -1.02 17.17 21.91
C SER A 78 -1.51 18.49 21.31
N ASN A 79 -0.61 19.45 21.08
CA ASN A 79 -0.94 20.74 20.50
C ASN A 79 -1.60 20.63 19.12
N ASP A 80 -2.39 21.64 18.76
CA ASP A 80 -3.17 21.64 17.53
C ASP A 80 -2.31 21.57 16.27
N THR A 81 -1.10 22.13 16.31
CA THR A 81 -0.18 22.10 15.17
C THR A 81 0.26 20.67 14.87
N PHE A 82 0.74 19.94 15.88
CA PHE A 82 1.15 18.54 15.76
C PHE A 82 -0.03 17.65 15.39
N ARG A 83 -1.18 17.84 16.04
CA ARG A 83 -2.41 17.11 15.70
C ARG A 83 -2.80 17.34 14.23
N SER A 84 -2.76 18.59 13.75
CA SER A 84 -3.08 18.91 12.36
C SER A 84 -2.12 18.26 11.36
N LEU A 85 -0.82 18.23 11.66
CA LEU A 85 0.21 17.56 10.87
C LEU A 85 -0.03 16.05 10.82
N ASN A 86 -0.28 15.44 11.98
CA ASN A 86 -0.54 14.00 12.06
C ASN A 86 -1.83 13.61 11.30
N ILE A 87 -2.88 14.43 11.36
CA ILE A 87 -4.10 14.22 10.57
C ILE A 87 -3.81 14.32 9.08
N LYS A 88 -3.05 15.34 8.62
CA LYS A 88 -2.66 15.47 7.21
C LYS A 88 -1.83 14.29 6.73
N MET A 89 -0.88 13.83 7.55
CA MET A 89 -0.06 12.65 7.25
C MET A 89 -0.94 11.41 7.11
N LYS A 90 -1.82 11.16 8.08
CA LYS A 90 -2.75 10.03 8.05
C LYS A 90 -3.66 10.09 6.82
N LYS A 91 -4.23 11.26 6.52
CA LYS A 91 -5.07 11.45 5.32
C LYS A 91 -4.31 11.18 4.03
N SER A 92 -3.03 11.59 3.96
CA SER A 92 -2.19 11.34 2.79
C SER A 92 -1.92 9.83 2.61
N ILE A 93 -1.66 9.12 3.71
CA ILE A 93 -1.50 7.66 3.70
C ILE A 93 -2.82 6.97 3.29
N GLU A 94 -3.94 7.39 3.86
CA GLU A 94 -5.27 6.84 3.54
C GLU A 94 -5.71 7.12 2.10
N SER A 95 -5.18 8.19 1.48
CA SER A 95 -5.47 8.52 0.08
C SER A 95 -4.74 7.64 -0.94
N VAL A 96 -3.77 6.81 -0.51
CA VAL A 96 -3.08 5.88 -1.39
C VAL A 96 -4.03 4.76 -1.81
N ALA A 97 -4.43 4.78 -3.08
CA ALA A 97 -5.30 3.78 -3.69
C ALA A 97 -4.52 2.99 -4.75
N GLY A 98 -4.16 1.74 -4.43
CA GLY A 98 -3.37 0.89 -5.33
C GLY A 98 -4.04 0.58 -6.68
N GLU A 99 -5.37 0.70 -6.75
CA GLU A 99 -6.15 0.56 -7.99
C GLU A 99 -6.01 1.75 -8.95
N ASP A 100 -5.63 2.92 -8.43
CA ASP A 100 -5.45 4.15 -9.20
C ASP A 100 -3.98 4.42 -9.56
N GLU A 101 -3.04 3.87 -8.78
CA GLU A 101 -1.59 4.09 -8.89
C GLU A 101 -1.07 4.01 -10.33
N TYR A 102 -1.54 3.02 -11.10
CA TYR A 102 -1.06 2.76 -12.44
C TYR A 102 -1.97 3.27 -13.55
N LYS A 103 -3.07 3.99 -13.25
CA LYS A 103 -3.99 4.49 -14.29
C LYS A 103 -3.32 5.50 -15.21
N ASP A 104 -2.71 6.55 -14.64
CA ASP A 104 -1.99 7.57 -15.41
C ASP A 104 -0.81 6.99 -16.20
N PHE A 105 -0.05 6.08 -15.57
CA PHE A 105 1.03 5.36 -16.25
C PHE A 105 0.51 4.54 -17.44
N THR A 106 -0.54 3.76 -17.22
CA THR A 106 -1.14 2.93 -18.26
C THR A 106 -1.66 3.79 -19.40
N ASP A 107 -2.34 4.91 -19.10
CA ASP A 107 -2.89 5.80 -20.13
C ASP A 107 -1.80 6.49 -20.96
N LYS A 108 -0.71 6.91 -20.34
CA LYS A 108 0.44 7.52 -21.03
C LYS A 108 1.24 6.54 -21.87
N HIS A 109 1.36 5.29 -21.43
CA HIS A 109 2.20 4.27 -22.06
C HIS A 109 1.41 3.19 -22.81
N ARG A 110 0.10 3.36 -22.98
CA ARG A 110 -0.76 2.40 -23.67
C ARG A 110 -0.31 2.24 -25.13
N SER A 111 0.16 1.05 -25.48
CA SER A 111 0.39 0.68 -26.88
C SER A 111 -0.93 0.30 -27.56
N ARG A 112 -1.00 0.49 -28.88
CA ARG A 112 -2.12 -0.03 -29.66
C ARG A 112 -2.05 -1.57 -29.65
N PRO A 113 -3.16 -2.28 -29.38
CA PRO A 113 -3.18 -3.73 -29.52
C PRO A 113 -2.73 -4.13 -30.92
N LEU A 114 -1.81 -5.09 -30.99
CA LEU A 114 -1.41 -5.69 -32.26
C LEU A 114 -2.66 -6.28 -32.92
N GLN A 115 -2.85 -5.97 -34.20
CA GLN A 115 -3.95 -6.55 -34.96
C GLN A 115 -3.74 -8.08 -35.05
N PRO A 116 -4.80 -8.89 -34.94
CA PRO A 116 -4.69 -10.33 -35.15
C PRO A 116 -4.06 -10.65 -36.51
N VAL A 117 -3.19 -11.65 -36.55
CA VAL A 117 -2.63 -12.14 -37.82
C VAL A 117 -3.75 -12.81 -38.62
N ASP A 118 -3.96 -12.33 -39.84
CA ASP A 118 -4.95 -12.86 -40.77
C ASP A 118 -4.39 -14.13 -41.44
N PHE A 119 -4.72 -15.29 -40.88
CA PHE A 119 -4.33 -16.59 -41.42
C PHE A 119 -5.23 -16.96 -42.60
N LYS A 120 -4.63 -17.07 -43.80
CA LYS A 120 -5.31 -17.49 -45.03
C LYS A 120 -4.79 -18.82 -45.53
N PHE A 121 -5.66 -19.58 -46.17
CA PHE A 121 -5.23 -20.74 -46.95
C PHE A 121 -4.32 -20.26 -48.09
N ASP A 122 -3.13 -20.85 -48.18
CA ASP A 122 -2.18 -20.54 -49.24
C ASP A 122 -2.62 -21.19 -50.55
N VAL A 123 -3.16 -20.37 -51.46
CA VAL A 123 -3.69 -20.81 -52.75
C VAL A 123 -2.59 -21.37 -53.65
N SER A 124 -1.33 -20.99 -53.43
CA SER A 124 -0.20 -21.52 -54.20
C SER A 124 -0.02 -23.03 -54.02
N LEU A 125 -0.50 -23.59 -52.89
CA LEU A 125 -0.47 -25.04 -52.66
C LEU A 125 -1.31 -25.84 -53.68
N LEU A 126 -2.23 -25.20 -54.41
CA LEU A 126 -3.09 -25.83 -55.41
C LEU A 126 -2.82 -25.35 -56.85
N HIS A 127 -1.74 -24.60 -57.10
CA HIS A 127 -1.51 -23.94 -58.41
C HIS A 127 -1.45 -24.90 -59.61
N ASP A 128 -0.81 -26.06 -59.44
CA ASP A 128 -0.67 -27.10 -60.47
C ASP A 128 -1.65 -28.27 -60.27
N TYR A 129 -2.58 -28.14 -59.32
CA TYR A 129 -3.51 -29.21 -58.96
C TYR A 129 -4.89 -29.01 -59.61
N ASN A 130 -5.25 -29.89 -60.54
CA ASN A 130 -6.51 -29.84 -61.28
C ASN A 130 -7.61 -30.79 -60.73
N GLY A 131 -7.50 -31.24 -59.48
CA GLY A 131 -8.47 -32.15 -58.86
C GLY A 131 -9.60 -31.43 -58.09
N PRO A 132 -10.42 -32.17 -57.31
CA PRO A 132 -11.60 -31.63 -56.62
C PRO A 132 -11.31 -30.72 -55.42
N LEU A 133 -10.06 -30.67 -54.94
CA LEU A 133 -9.66 -29.84 -53.81
C LEU A 133 -9.79 -28.35 -54.14
N LYS A 134 -10.37 -27.58 -53.21
CA LYS A 134 -10.56 -26.14 -53.34
C LYS A 134 -10.00 -25.40 -52.12
N PRO A 135 -9.43 -24.19 -52.28
CA PRO A 135 -9.02 -23.36 -51.15
C PRO A 135 -10.15 -23.13 -50.15
N ASN A 136 -9.84 -23.19 -48.86
CA ASN A 136 -10.81 -23.00 -47.76
C ASN A 136 -12.01 -23.99 -47.76
N GLN A 137 -11.88 -25.14 -48.42
CA GLN A 137 -12.93 -26.16 -48.49
C GLN A 137 -12.41 -27.51 -48.00
N LEU A 138 -13.26 -28.24 -47.27
CA LEU A 138 -12.95 -29.62 -46.86
C LEU A 138 -13.23 -30.56 -48.02
N ALA A 139 -12.29 -31.47 -48.30
CA ALA A 139 -12.50 -32.57 -49.23
C ALA A 139 -13.38 -33.61 -48.54
N LEU A 140 -14.59 -33.81 -49.05
CA LEU A 140 -15.58 -34.70 -48.45
C LEU A 140 -16.01 -35.72 -49.50
N ASP A 141 -15.28 -36.83 -49.54
CA ASP A 141 -15.44 -37.96 -50.45
C ASP A 141 -15.42 -39.29 -49.68
N ASP A 142 -15.54 -40.41 -50.40
CA ASP A 142 -15.57 -41.75 -49.82
C ASP A 142 -14.28 -42.11 -49.05
N MET A 143 -13.18 -41.39 -49.28
CA MET A 143 -11.89 -41.62 -48.64
C MET A 143 -11.71 -40.78 -47.37
N THR A 144 -12.36 -39.63 -47.26
CA THR A 144 -12.20 -38.70 -46.12
C THR A 144 -13.38 -38.66 -45.15
N TYR A 145 -14.53 -39.23 -45.53
CA TYR A 145 -15.76 -39.19 -44.73
C TYR A 145 -15.57 -39.72 -43.30
N ASP A 146 -15.02 -40.93 -43.15
CA ASP A 146 -14.83 -41.55 -41.83
C ASP A 146 -13.85 -40.76 -40.96
N ALA A 147 -12.77 -40.23 -41.54
CA ALA A 147 -11.81 -39.39 -40.84
C ALA A 147 -12.42 -38.06 -40.35
N LEU A 148 -13.28 -37.44 -41.16
CA LEU A 148 -14.01 -36.22 -40.77
C LEU A 148 -15.06 -36.49 -39.67
N LYS A 149 -15.72 -37.65 -39.72
CA LYS A 149 -16.66 -38.09 -38.69
C LYS A 149 -15.96 -38.36 -37.35
N GLU A 150 -14.82 -39.05 -37.38
CA GLU A 150 -13.97 -39.25 -36.21
C GLU A 150 -13.47 -37.92 -35.65
N LYS A 151 -13.04 -36.99 -36.53
CA LYS A 151 -12.60 -35.65 -36.13
C LYS A 151 -13.72 -34.87 -35.45
N LEU A 152 -14.95 -34.95 -35.96
CA LEU A 152 -16.12 -34.31 -35.37
C LEU A 152 -16.43 -34.88 -33.97
N GLN A 153 -16.34 -36.20 -33.81
CA GLN A 153 -16.55 -36.86 -32.51
C GLN A 153 -15.48 -36.46 -31.49
N ASN A 154 -14.20 -36.43 -31.88
CA ASN A 154 -13.09 -35.96 -31.04
C ASN A 154 -13.27 -34.48 -30.62
N LEU A 155 -13.70 -33.63 -31.56
CA LEU A 155 -14.00 -32.21 -31.26
C LEU A 155 -15.16 -32.08 -30.27
N LYS A 156 -16.19 -32.93 -30.38
CA LYS A 156 -17.31 -32.96 -29.45
C LYS A 156 -16.88 -33.37 -28.04
N GLU A 157 -16.03 -34.39 -27.92
CA GLU A 157 -15.47 -34.83 -26.63
C GLU A 157 -14.66 -33.72 -25.96
N LYS A 158 -13.78 -33.05 -26.73
CA LYS A 158 -13.01 -31.90 -26.24
C LYS A 158 -13.89 -30.72 -25.82
N LEU A 159 -15.00 -30.47 -26.51
CA LEU A 159 -15.95 -29.43 -26.11
C LEU A 159 -16.60 -29.74 -24.76
N VAL A 160 -17.05 -30.98 -24.56
CA VAL A 160 -17.63 -31.44 -23.29
C VAL A 160 -16.60 -31.36 -22.15
N GLU A 161 -15.35 -31.73 -22.42
CA GLU A 161 -14.23 -31.59 -21.47
C GLU A 161 -14.02 -30.12 -21.07
N CYS A 162 -13.87 -29.21 -22.05
CA CYS A 162 -13.72 -27.78 -21.78
C CYS A 162 -14.91 -27.21 -20.99
N GLN A 163 -16.15 -27.58 -21.33
CA GLN A 163 -17.35 -27.11 -20.64
C GLN A 163 -17.42 -27.60 -19.18
N THR A 164 -16.92 -28.80 -18.91
CA THR A 164 -16.81 -29.32 -17.55
C THR A 164 -15.78 -28.52 -16.75
N LEU A 165 -14.59 -28.32 -17.31
CA LEU A 165 -13.51 -27.56 -16.66
C LEU A 165 -13.89 -26.09 -16.42
N ILE A 166 -14.64 -25.46 -17.34
CA ILE A 166 -15.17 -24.10 -17.15
C ILE A 166 -16.04 -24.03 -15.88
N LYS A 167 -17.00 -24.96 -15.74
CA LYS A 167 -17.90 -24.99 -14.58
C LYS A 167 -17.15 -25.25 -13.28
N GLU A 168 -16.17 -26.14 -13.29
CA GLU A 168 -15.31 -26.41 -12.13
C GLU A 168 -14.55 -25.15 -11.70
N LYS A 169 -13.93 -24.44 -12.65
CA LYS A 169 -13.20 -23.21 -12.37
C LYS A 169 -14.10 -22.06 -11.91
N GLU A 170 -15.29 -21.92 -12.48
CA GLU A 170 -16.29 -20.95 -12.01
C GLU A 170 -16.72 -21.23 -10.55
N LEU A 171 -16.88 -22.51 -10.20
CA LEU A 171 -17.19 -22.92 -8.83
C LEU A 171 -16.04 -22.61 -7.87
N GLU A 172 -14.79 -22.94 -8.22
CA GLU A 172 -13.59 -22.63 -7.42
C GLU A 172 -13.46 -21.12 -7.16
N ILE A 173 -13.68 -20.30 -8.19
CA ILE A 173 -13.66 -18.83 -8.06
C ILE A 173 -14.77 -18.38 -7.10
N GLY A 174 -16.00 -18.88 -7.27
CA GLY A 174 -17.12 -18.52 -6.40
C GLY A 174 -16.90 -18.91 -4.94
N GLN A 175 -16.33 -20.08 -4.68
CA GLN A 175 -15.94 -20.51 -3.33
C GLN A 175 -14.91 -19.56 -2.71
N CYS A 176 -13.84 -19.24 -3.45
CA CYS A 176 -12.78 -18.35 -2.98
C CYS A 176 -13.31 -16.93 -2.71
N GLU A 177 -14.21 -16.41 -3.56
CA GLU A 177 -14.86 -15.11 -3.36
C GLU A 177 -15.75 -15.09 -2.12
N ASN A 178 -16.48 -16.16 -1.84
CA ASN A 178 -17.32 -16.28 -0.65
C ASN A 178 -16.49 -16.35 0.63
N GLU A 179 -15.38 -17.11 0.62
CA GLU A 179 -14.42 -17.12 1.71
C GLU A 179 -13.79 -15.74 1.95
N MET A 180 -13.49 -14.99 0.90
CA MET A 180 -13.00 -13.62 1.05
C MET A 180 -14.03 -12.68 1.66
N LYS A 181 -15.32 -12.82 1.32
CA LYS A 181 -16.41 -12.01 1.88
C LYS A 181 -16.68 -12.33 3.35
N SER A 182 -16.44 -13.56 3.79
CA SER A 182 -16.68 -13.98 5.18
C SER A 182 -15.57 -13.54 6.15
N LEU A 183 -14.37 -13.23 5.63
CA LEU A 183 -13.25 -12.74 6.45
C LEU A 183 -13.47 -11.28 6.88
N ARG A 184 -13.40 -11.02 8.19
CA ARG A 184 -13.34 -9.65 8.73
C ARG A 184 -12.00 -9.02 8.38
N LYS A 185 -11.99 -7.73 7.99
CA LYS A 185 -10.74 -7.00 7.71
C LYS A 185 -10.02 -6.65 9.02
N THR A 186 -9.05 -7.46 9.39
CA THR A 186 -8.09 -7.25 10.49
C THR A 186 -6.68 -7.27 9.90
N LEU A 187 -5.69 -6.80 10.66
CA LEU A 187 -4.30 -6.76 10.19
C LEU A 187 -3.77 -8.17 9.84
N GLU A 188 -4.20 -9.20 10.58
CA GLU A 188 -3.84 -10.60 10.36
C GLU A 188 -4.52 -11.18 9.11
N THR A 189 -5.76 -10.78 8.83
CA THR A 189 -6.50 -11.26 7.65
C THR A 189 -6.18 -10.48 6.38
N GLU A 190 -5.56 -9.30 6.46
CA GLU A 190 -5.20 -8.49 5.29
C GLU A 190 -4.19 -9.19 4.37
N ASN A 191 -3.18 -9.86 4.95
CA ASN A 191 -2.25 -10.72 4.22
C ASN A 191 -2.97 -11.92 3.59
N MET A 192 -3.92 -12.52 4.29
CA MET A 192 -4.71 -13.64 3.75
C MET A 192 -5.61 -13.19 2.58
N LEU A 193 -6.21 -12.00 2.69
CA LEU A 193 -7.04 -11.41 1.65
C LEU A 193 -6.24 -11.08 0.39
N SER A 194 -4.99 -10.60 0.52
CA SER A 194 -4.12 -10.34 -0.63
C SER A 194 -3.73 -11.62 -1.36
N VAL A 195 -3.41 -12.70 -0.62
CA VAL A 195 -3.13 -14.02 -1.19
C VAL A 195 -4.35 -14.59 -1.91
N LYS A 196 -5.53 -14.54 -1.30
CA LYS A 196 -6.77 -15.01 -1.94
C LYS A 196 -7.13 -14.19 -3.18
N ARG A 197 -6.96 -12.86 -3.15
CA ARG A 197 -7.16 -12.01 -4.33
C ARG A 197 -6.24 -12.41 -5.49
N ARG A 198 -4.99 -12.73 -5.20
CA ARG A 198 -4.04 -13.24 -6.20
C ARG A 198 -4.46 -14.61 -6.74
N ALA A 199 -4.91 -15.52 -5.88
CA ALA A 199 -5.40 -16.84 -6.29
C ALA A 199 -6.60 -16.72 -7.24
N ILE A 200 -7.58 -15.88 -6.94
CA ILE A 200 -8.71 -15.58 -7.84
C ILE A 200 -8.22 -15.03 -9.18
N GLY A 201 -7.22 -14.16 -9.19
CA GLY A 201 -6.60 -13.64 -10.42
C GLY A 201 -6.01 -14.76 -11.29
N ILE A 202 -5.34 -15.74 -10.69
CA ILE A 202 -4.80 -16.91 -11.38
C ILE A 202 -5.92 -17.78 -11.94
N LEU A 203 -6.93 -18.10 -11.14
CA LEU A 203 -8.08 -18.90 -11.57
C LEU A 203 -8.85 -18.25 -12.73
N ARG A 204 -9.05 -16.92 -12.68
CA ARG A 204 -9.67 -16.17 -13.77
C ARG A 204 -8.85 -16.19 -15.05
N LYS A 205 -7.51 -16.17 -14.93
CA LYS A 205 -6.63 -16.34 -16.09
C LYS A 205 -6.79 -17.73 -16.71
N GLU A 206 -6.71 -18.78 -15.91
CA GLU A 206 -6.90 -20.17 -16.35
C GLU A 206 -8.29 -20.38 -16.98
N LEU A 207 -9.34 -19.83 -16.38
CA LEU A 207 -10.70 -19.88 -16.92
C LEU A 207 -10.77 -19.25 -18.32
N ASN A 208 -10.17 -18.07 -18.52
CA ASN A 208 -10.14 -17.41 -19.82
C ASN A 208 -9.36 -18.22 -20.87
N GLU A 209 -8.28 -18.90 -20.49
CA GLU A 209 -7.55 -19.81 -21.39
C GLU A 209 -8.43 -20.97 -21.85
N ILE A 210 -9.20 -21.59 -20.94
CA ILE A 210 -10.12 -22.69 -21.26
C ILE A 210 -11.28 -22.18 -22.14
N ILE A 211 -11.86 -21.02 -21.85
CA ILE A 211 -12.90 -20.40 -22.69
C ILE A 211 -12.39 -20.18 -24.11
N CYS A 212 -11.15 -19.69 -24.28
CA CYS A 212 -10.55 -19.53 -25.61
C CYS A 212 -10.38 -20.88 -26.34
N GLN A 213 -10.01 -21.94 -25.62
CA GLN A 213 -9.91 -23.29 -26.20
C GLN A 213 -11.27 -23.84 -26.61
N GLU A 214 -12.30 -23.65 -25.78
CA GLU A 214 -13.69 -24.04 -26.04
C GLU A 214 -14.20 -23.36 -27.30
N GLN A 215 -14.06 -22.03 -27.40
CA GLN A 215 -14.44 -21.26 -28.57
C GLN A 215 -13.73 -21.75 -29.84
N ARG A 216 -12.42 -22.04 -29.75
CA ARG A 216 -11.66 -22.60 -30.88
C ARG A 216 -12.20 -23.96 -31.32
N HIS A 217 -12.43 -24.87 -30.37
CA HIS A 217 -13.01 -26.18 -30.68
C HIS A 217 -14.43 -26.04 -31.25
N GLN A 218 -15.21 -25.08 -30.77
CA GLN A 218 -16.57 -24.81 -31.24
C GLN A 218 -16.57 -24.32 -32.68
N GLN A 219 -15.66 -23.40 -33.04
CA GLN A 219 -15.51 -22.93 -34.43
C GLN A 219 -15.10 -24.08 -35.38
N LEU A 220 -14.16 -24.93 -34.96
CA LEU A 220 -13.75 -26.11 -35.74
C LEU A 220 -14.88 -27.15 -35.86
N TYR A 221 -15.64 -27.37 -34.79
CA TYR A 221 -16.79 -28.26 -34.79
C TYR A 221 -17.88 -27.74 -35.74
N ASN A 222 -18.18 -26.44 -35.70
CA ASN A 222 -19.13 -25.80 -36.61
C ASN A 222 -18.69 -25.91 -38.07
N LEU A 223 -17.39 -25.75 -38.34
CA LEU A 223 -16.83 -25.97 -39.68
C LEU A 223 -17.09 -27.42 -40.12
N VAL A 224 -16.59 -28.43 -39.41
CA VAL A 224 -16.73 -29.83 -39.86
C VAL A 224 -18.20 -30.27 -39.93
N SER A 225 -19.03 -29.89 -38.94
CA SER A 225 -20.45 -30.24 -38.93
C SER A 225 -21.24 -29.62 -40.09
N SER A 226 -21.01 -28.33 -40.40
CA SER A 226 -21.69 -27.66 -41.52
C SER A 226 -21.43 -28.36 -42.86
N TRP A 227 -20.20 -28.83 -43.08
CA TRP A 227 -19.82 -29.57 -44.27
C TRP A 227 -20.46 -30.96 -44.35
N LEU A 228 -20.53 -31.69 -43.23
CA LEU A 228 -21.22 -32.99 -43.17
C LEU A 228 -22.74 -32.85 -43.40
N ILE A 229 -23.37 -31.80 -42.85
CA ILE A 229 -24.79 -31.50 -43.07
C ILE A 229 -25.06 -31.15 -44.54
N MET A 230 -24.20 -30.34 -45.15
CA MET A 230 -24.30 -29.97 -46.58
C MET A 230 -24.19 -31.18 -47.51
N LEU A 231 -23.38 -32.19 -47.18
CA LEU A 231 -23.32 -33.43 -47.94
C LEU A 231 -24.63 -34.22 -47.84
N ASN A 232 -25.15 -34.42 -46.62
CA ASN A 232 -26.40 -35.14 -46.41
C ASN A 232 -27.57 -34.48 -47.16
N LEU A 233 -27.61 -33.15 -47.22
CA LEU A 233 -28.56 -32.39 -48.03
C LEU A 233 -28.35 -32.59 -49.55
N LYS A 234 -27.10 -32.61 -50.03
CA LYS A 234 -26.80 -32.87 -51.45
C LYS A 234 -27.18 -34.28 -51.88
N ILE A 235 -26.87 -35.28 -51.06
CA ILE A 235 -27.26 -36.69 -51.29
C ILE A 235 -28.79 -36.80 -51.32
N PHE A 236 -29.46 -36.21 -50.33
CA PHE A 236 -30.93 -36.21 -50.28
C PHE A 236 -31.57 -35.53 -51.50
N LEU A 237 -31.00 -34.41 -51.97
CA LEU A 237 -31.46 -33.73 -53.20
C LEU A 237 -31.16 -34.52 -54.48
N GLN A 238 -30.04 -35.25 -54.54
CA GLN A 238 -29.76 -36.16 -55.65
C GLN A 238 -30.73 -37.33 -55.68
N ASP A 239 -31.04 -37.93 -54.53
CA ASP A 239 -32.02 -39.02 -54.41
C ASP A 239 -33.44 -38.54 -54.76
N LEU A 240 -33.84 -37.33 -54.33
CA LEU A 240 -35.12 -36.72 -54.70
C LEU A 240 -35.21 -36.45 -56.20
N ASN A 241 -34.14 -35.91 -56.80
CA ASN A 241 -34.08 -35.69 -58.25
C ASN A 241 -34.14 -37.01 -59.02
N PHE A 242 -33.50 -38.08 -58.52
CA PHE A 242 -33.58 -39.40 -59.12
C PHE A 242 -35.00 -40.00 -59.03
N GLN A 243 -35.67 -39.84 -57.88
CA GLN A 243 -37.07 -40.26 -57.69
C GLN A 243 -38.04 -39.46 -58.57
N ILE A 244 -37.87 -38.15 -58.70
CA ILE A 244 -38.68 -37.30 -59.60
C ILE A 244 -38.47 -37.72 -61.06
N LEU A 245 -37.22 -37.94 -61.48
CA LEU A 245 -36.89 -38.38 -62.84
C LEU A 245 -37.45 -39.78 -63.14
N PHE A 246 -37.45 -40.67 -62.13
CA PHE A 246 -38.05 -42.00 -62.21
C PHE A 246 -39.58 -41.94 -62.33
N LEU A 247 -40.24 -41.09 -61.52
CA LEU A 247 -41.69 -40.86 -61.59
C LEU A 247 -42.11 -40.20 -62.91
N MET A 248 -41.32 -39.27 -63.44
CA MET A 248 -41.56 -38.68 -64.78
C MET A 248 -41.44 -39.71 -65.89
N LYS A 249 -40.43 -40.61 -65.84
CA LYS A 249 -40.30 -41.72 -66.80
C LYS A 249 -41.43 -42.75 -66.66
N LEU A 250 -41.94 -42.99 -65.45
CA LEU A 250 -43.10 -43.85 -65.24
C LEU A 250 -44.39 -43.23 -65.81
N LYS A 251 -44.59 -41.92 -65.61
CA LYS A 251 -45.77 -41.18 -66.10
C LYS A 251 -45.82 -41.14 -67.63
N MET A 252 -44.68 -41.03 -68.31
CA MET A 252 -44.60 -41.13 -69.78
C MET A 252 -44.84 -42.54 -70.34
N LYS A 253 -44.75 -43.59 -69.51
CA LYS A 253 -45.06 -44.98 -69.92
C LYS A 253 -46.53 -45.36 -69.71
N ILE A 254 -47.31 -44.58 -68.95
CA ILE A 254 -48.68 -44.91 -68.54
C ILE A 254 -49.75 -44.02 -69.23
N LEU A 255 -49.35 -43.03 -70.05
CA LEU A 255 -50.26 -42.30 -70.93
C LEU A 255 -50.29 -42.94 -72.33
N PRO A 256 -51.30 -43.75 -72.67
CA PRO A 256 -51.56 -44.07 -74.07
C PRO A 256 -52.15 -42.83 -74.77
N VAL A 257 -51.82 -42.71 -76.05
CA VAL A 257 -52.47 -41.85 -77.05
C VAL A 257 -53.99 -42.01 -76.99
#